data_AF-A0A497ANX0-F1
#
_entry.id   AF-A0A497ANX0-F1
#
_cell.length_a   1.000
_cell.length_b   1.000
_cell.length_c   1.000
_cell.angle_alpha   90.00
_cell.angle_beta   90.00
_cell.angle_gamma   90.00
#
_symmetry.space_group_name_H-M   'P 1'
#
loop_
_entity.id
_entity.type
_entity.pdbx_description
1 polymer ?
#
loop_
_entity_poly.entity_id
_entity_poly.type
_entity_poly.pdbx_seq_one_letter_code
_entity_poly.pdbx_strand_id
1 'polypeptide(L)'
;MSELVTRVNSEKSFTKARRRAFFQRILGFLGKEEPGELLSFDEVRHKLPIRGQHYAGVQVIPIDRIVGSVGRYHDFNRAFMPLNPSLRERWRRIYTAAHSQEGFPPIEVYQIGEV
;
A
#
# COMPACT_ATOMS: atom_id res chain seq x y z
N MET A 1 30.00 2.78 0.55
CA MET A 1 29.50 1.61 1.32
C MET A 1 28.02 1.69 1.70
N SER A 2 27.43 2.88 1.92
CA SER A 2 26.01 3.06 2.28
C SER A 2 25.02 2.51 1.23
N GLU A 3 25.23 2.79 -0.07
CA GLU A 3 24.25 2.47 -1.12
C GLU A 3 24.09 0.96 -1.41
N LEU A 4 25.19 0.21 -1.39
CA LEU A 4 25.20 -1.25 -1.57
C LEU A 4 24.44 -1.96 -0.43
N VAL A 5 24.64 -1.50 0.81
CA VAL A 5 23.95 -2.04 1.99
C VAL A 5 22.44 -1.76 1.91
N THR A 6 22.05 -0.55 1.53
CA THR A 6 20.63 -0.18 1.33
C THR A 6 19.99 -1.03 0.24
N ARG A 7 20.69 -1.28 -0.87
CA ARG A 7 20.20 -2.14 -1.95
C ARG A 7 19.99 -3.58 -1.47
N VAL A 8 20.96 -4.19 -0.82
CA VAL A 8 20.82 -5.57 -0.29
C VAL A 8 19.67 -5.66 0.72
N ASN A 9 19.52 -4.67 1.60
CA ASN A 9 18.46 -4.62 2.59
C ASN A 9 17.07 -4.45 1.94
N SER A 10 16.97 -3.62 0.89
CA SER A 10 15.73 -3.45 0.14
C SER A 10 15.27 -4.75 -0.52
N GLU A 11 16.18 -5.55 -1.07
CA GLU A 11 15.88 -6.82 -1.72
C GLU A 11 15.40 -7.88 -0.72
N LYS A 12 16.06 -7.95 0.44
CA LYS A 12 15.65 -8.81 1.56
C LYS A 12 14.26 -8.41 2.07
N SER A 13 14.03 -7.11 2.24
CA SER A 13 12.74 -6.56 2.68
C SER A 13 11.61 -6.88 1.69
N PHE A 14 11.83 -6.65 0.40
CA PHE A 14 10.87 -6.98 -0.65
C PHE A 14 10.52 -8.47 -0.67
N THR A 15 11.53 -9.34 -0.57
CA THR A 15 11.35 -10.79 -0.54
C THR A 15 10.56 -11.22 0.70
N LYS A 16 10.82 -10.62 1.87
CA LYS A 16 10.07 -10.86 3.11
C LYS A 16 8.60 -10.43 2.96
N ALA A 17 8.34 -9.26 2.38
CA ALA A 17 7.00 -8.74 2.14
C ALA A 17 6.19 -9.64 1.20
N ARG A 18 6.81 -10.11 0.10
CA ARG A 18 6.22 -11.09 -0.83
C ARG A 18 5.86 -12.41 -0.15
N ARG A 19 6.74 -12.94 0.69
CA ARG A 19 6.48 -14.16 1.47
C ARG A 19 5.31 -13.95 2.43
N ARG A 20 5.27 -12.80 3.12
CA ARG A 20 4.15 -12.45 4.01
C ARG A 20 2.82 -12.38 3.24
N ALA A 21 2.79 -11.72 2.09
CA ALA A 21 1.60 -11.65 1.24
C ALA A 21 1.10 -13.06 0.84
N PHE A 22 2.03 -13.94 0.48
CA PHE A 22 1.72 -15.32 0.14
C PHE A 22 1.11 -16.11 1.31
N PHE A 23 1.70 -16.02 2.50
CA PHE A 23 1.14 -16.68 3.69
C PHE A 23 -0.21 -16.10 4.11
N GLN A 24 -0.40 -14.78 4.06
CA GLN A 24 -1.69 -14.15 4.31
C GLN A 24 -2.76 -14.64 3.34
N ARG A 25 -2.41 -14.78 2.05
CA ARG A 25 -3.34 -15.34 1.06
C ARG A 25 -3.73 -16.77 1.39
N ILE A 26 -2.77 -17.62 1.82
CA ILE A 26 -3.07 -18.99 2.25
C ILE A 26 -4.01 -18.98 3.45
N LEU A 27 -3.68 -18.24 4.51
CA LEU A 27 -4.48 -18.17 5.74
C LEU A 27 -5.89 -17.64 5.49
N GLY A 28 -6.06 -16.66 4.59
CA GLY A 28 -7.36 -16.15 4.19
C GLY A 28 -8.25 -17.18 3.48
N PHE A 29 -7.69 -18.23 2.86
CA PHE A 29 -8.48 -19.36 2.37
C PHE A 29 -8.94 -20.31 3.49
N LEU A 30 -8.27 -20.30 4.66
CA LEU A 30 -8.54 -21.18 5.80
C LEU A 30 -9.40 -20.51 6.89
N GLY A 31 -9.75 -19.21 6.78
CA GLY A 31 -10.46 -18.48 7.84
C GLY A 31 -11.10 -17.15 7.42
N LYS A 32 -11.86 -16.54 8.34
CA LYS A 32 -12.64 -15.28 8.22
C LYS A 32 -11.77 -14.00 8.11
N GLU A 33 -10.66 -14.00 7.38
CA GLU A 33 -9.89 -12.75 7.18
C GLU A 33 -10.62 -11.83 6.18
N GLU A 34 -10.56 -10.51 6.44
CA GLU A 34 -11.10 -9.46 5.58
C GLU A 34 -10.59 -9.60 4.13
N PRO A 35 -11.35 -9.13 3.11
CA PRO A 35 -10.98 -9.23 1.71
C PRO A 35 -9.53 -8.81 1.49
N GLY A 36 -8.73 -9.72 0.93
CA GLY A 36 -7.30 -9.53 0.76
C GLY A 36 -6.91 -8.46 -0.26
N GLU A 37 -7.87 -7.92 -1.01
CA GLU A 37 -7.65 -6.99 -2.10
C GLU A 37 -8.02 -5.56 -1.70
N LEU A 38 -7.28 -4.60 -2.27
CA LEU A 38 -7.60 -3.18 -2.13
C LEU A 38 -8.81 -2.82 -2.99
N LEU A 39 -9.64 -1.92 -2.50
CA LEU A 39 -10.77 -1.40 -3.27
C LEU A 39 -10.29 -0.46 -4.39
N SER A 40 -10.94 -0.56 -5.56
CA SER A 40 -10.78 0.42 -6.64
C SER A 40 -11.56 1.70 -6.32
N PHE A 41 -10.88 2.84 -6.27
CA PHE A 41 -11.54 4.13 -6.04
C PHE A 41 -12.61 4.43 -7.09
N ASP A 42 -12.33 4.16 -8.36
CA ASP A 42 -13.28 4.43 -9.44
C ASP A 42 -14.56 3.63 -9.26
N GLU A 43 -14.46 2.34 -8.89
CA GLU A 43 -15.64 1.50 -8.64
C GLU A 43 -16.43 1.98 -7.43
N VAL A 44 -15.75 2.38 -6.35
CA VAL A 44 -16.38 2.93 -5.15
C VAL A 44 -17.11 4.23 -5.48
N ARG A 45 -16.49 5.12 -6.26
CA ARG A 45 -17.06 6.40 -6.69
C ARG A 45 -18.31 6.22 -7.55
N HIS A 46 -18.34 5.24 -8.45
CA HIS A 46 -19.53 4.98 -9.28
C HIS A 46 -20.71 4.43 -8.46
N LYS A 47 -20.44 3.73 -7.35
CA LYS A 47 -21.47 3.09 -6.51
C LYS A 47 -22.04 4.01 -5.43
N LEU A 48 -21.35 5.10 -5.08
CA LEU A 48 -21.74 6.00 -4.00
C LEU A 48 -22.20 7.37 -4.54
N PRO A 49 -23.30 7.94 -4.03
CA PRO A 49 -23.73 9.28 -4.40
C PRO A 49 -22.83 10.32 -3.68
N ILE A 50 -21.66 10.59 -4.24
CA ILE A 50 -20.72 11.60 -3.72
C ILE A 50 -21.26 13.00 -4.03
N ARG A 51 -21.65 13.76 -2.99
CA ARG A 51 -22.29 15.07 -3.12
C ARG A 51 -21.32 16.26 -3.11
N GLY A 52 -20.05 16.04 -2.79
CA GLY A 52 -19.02 17.08 -2.76
C GLY A 52 -17.67 16.57 -2.28
N GLN A 53 -16.63 17.39 -2.48
CA GLN A 53 -15.26 17.13 -2.01
C GLN A 53 -14.69 18.40 -1.40
N HIS A 54 -13.85 18.25 -0.37
CA HIS A 54 -13.09 19.35 0.21
C HIS A 54 -11.71 18.85 0.62
N TYR A 55 -10.75 19.76 0.73
CA TYR A 55 -9.41 19.43 1.21
C TYR A 55 -9.41 19.34 2.74
N ALA A 56 -9.03 18.18 3.28
CA ALA A 56 -9.01 17.92 4.71
C ALA A 56 -7.66 18.28 5.39
N GLY A 57 -6.68 18.78 4.65
CA GLY A 57 -5.34 19.04 5.18
C GLY A 57 -4.45 17.80 5.26
N VAL A 58 -3.23 18.00 5.75
CA VAL A 58 -2.29 16.90 6.01
C VAL A 58 -2.60 16.30 7.38
N GLN A 59 -2.85 14.99 7.42
CA GLN A 59 -3.20 14.27 8.64
C GLN A 59 -2.43 12.95 8.74
N VAL A 60 -2.25 12.46 9.98
CA VAL A 60 -1.73 11.12 10.21
C VAL A 60 -2.86 10.12 10.06
N ILE A 61 -2.69 9.14 9.19
CA ILE A 61 -3.73 8.15 8.85
C ILE A 61 -3.27 6.76 9.30
N PRO A 62 -4.05 6.05 10.14
CA PRO A 62 -3.81 4.65 10.43
C PRO A 62 -3.85 3.80 9.14
N ILE A 63 -2.88 2.90 8.96
CA ILE A 63 -2.75 2.12 7.72
C ILE A 63 -4.00 1.28 7.44
N ASP A 64 -4.65 0.77 8.48
CA ASP A 64 -5.88 -0.02 8.41
C ASP A 64 -7.11 0.77 7.94
N ARG A 65 -7.07 2.10 7.99
CA ARG A 65 -8.08 2.99 7.37
C ARG A 65 -7.91 3.11 5.86
N ILE A 66 -6.75 2.79 5.31
CA ILE A 66 -6.52 2.85 3.86
C ILE A 66 -7.02 1.55 3.22
N VAL A 67 -8.29 1.55 2.82
CA VAL A 67 -8.99 0.36 2.31
C VAL A 67 -8.85 0.14 0.80
N GLY A 68 -8.28 1.11 0.07
CA GLY A 68 -8.27 1.08 -1.38
C GLY A 68 -7.19 1.97 -2.00
N SER A 69 -7.22 2.08 -3.32
CA SER A 69 -6.31 2.93 -4.07
C SER A 69 -6.97 3.51 -5.32
N VAL A 70 -6.57 4.73 -5.69
CA VAL A 70 -6.98 5.41 -6.94
C VAL A 70 -6.43 4.69 -8.18
N GLY A 71 -5.41 3.84 -8.00
CA GLY A 71 -4.96 2.90 -9.02
C GLY A 71 -4.07 1.84 -8.40
N ARG A 72 -3.68 0.81 -9.17
CA ARG A 72 -2.78 -0.25 -8.67
C ARG A 72 -3.32 -1.04 -7.48
N TYR A 73 -4.64 -1.05 -7.29
CA TYR A 73 -5.31 -1.84 -6.25
C TYR A 73 -5.05 -3.35 -6.43
N HIS A 74 -4.74 -3.81 -7.65
CA HIS A 74 -4.27 -5.17 -7.96
C HIS A 74 -2.79 -5.43 -7.67
N ASP A 75 -1.97 -4.39 -7.49
CA ASP A 75 -0.53 -4.55 -7.26
C ASP A 75 -0.21 -4.92 -5.80
N PHE A 76 -1.16 -4.74 -4.88
CA PHE A 76 -0.96 -4.91 -3.44
C PHE A 76 -2.15 -5.59 -2.78
N ASN A 77 -1.90 -6.30 -1.69
CA ASN A 77 -2.98 -6.75 -0.82
C ASN A 77 -3.40 -5.64 0.16
N ARG A 78 -4.45 -5.88 0.95
CA ARG A 78 -4.97 -4.93 1.95
C ARG A 78 -3.95 -4.53 3.04
N ALA A 79 -2.91 -5.33 3.25
CA ALA A 79 -1.79 -4.99 4.12
C ALA A 79 -0.67 -4.21 3.38
N PHE A 80 -0.94 -3.69 2.18
CA PHE A 80 0.00 -3.03 1.27
C PHE A 80 1.24 -3.86 0.92
N MET A 81 1.13 -5.20 0.98
CA MET A 81 2.22 -6.09 0.59
C MET A 81 2.20 -6.30 -0.94
N PRO A 82 3.35 -6.27 -1.62
CA PRO A 82 3.43 -6.33 -3.07
C PRO A 82 3.00 -7.69 -3.61
N LEU A 83 2.15 -7.69 -4.64
CA LEU A 83 1.67 -8.89 -5.32
C LEU A 83 2.42 -9.21 -6.62
N ASN A 84 3.11 -8.23 -7.21
CA ASN A 84 3.82 -8.38 -8.48
C ASN A 84 5.36 -8.23 -8.32
N PRO A 85 6.19 -9.13 -8.89
CA PRO A 85 7.65 -8.96 -8.96
C PRO A 85 8.13 -7.68 -9.63
N SER A 86 7.36 -7.10 -10.57
CA SER A 86 7.72 -5.85 -11.27
C SER A 86 7.91 -4.66 -10.32
N LEU A 87 7.35 -4.75 -9.11
CA LEU A 87 7.42 -3.73 -8.07
C LEU A 87 8.79 -3.61 -7.41
N ARG A 88 9.70 -4.56 -7.64
CA ARG A 88 11.00 -4.64 -6.98
C ARG A 88 11.79 -3.34 -7.06
N GLU A 89 11.90 -2.78 -8.26
CA GLU A 89 12.71 -1.58 -8.49
C GLU A 89 12.08 -0.34 -7.84
N ARG A 90 10.75 -0.21 -7.93
CA ARG A 90 10.01 0.84 -7.22
C ARG A 90 10.16 0.69 -5.70
N TRP A 91 10.05 -0.53 -5.17
CA TRP A 91 10.24 -0.82 -3.75
C TRP A 91 11.64 -0.42 -3.29
N ARG A 92 12.68 -0.74 -4.07
CA ARG A 92 14.05 -0.32 -3.78
C ARG A 92 14.17 1.20 -3.66
N ARG A 93 13.62 1.95 -4.63
CA ARG A 93 13.64 3.42 -4.59
C ARG A 93 12.94 3.98 -3.35
N ILE A 94 11.76 3.45 -3.01
CA ILE A 94 11.02 3.86 -1.81
C ILE A 94 11.78 3.50 -0.53
N TYR A 95 12.37 2.30 -0.47
CA TYR A 95 13.16 1.85 0.67
C TYR A 95 14.37 2.75 0.88
N THR A 96 15.07 3.14 -0.19
CA THR A 96 16.20 4.09 -0.10
C THR A 96 15.74 5.45 0.42
N ALA A 97 14.63 5.99 -0.08
CA ALA A 97 14.07 7.24 0.40
C ALA A 97 13.63 7.16 1.89
N ALA A 98 13.07 6.02 2.32
CA ALA A 98 12.68 5.80 3.72
C ALA A 98 13.84 5.86 4.70
N HIS A 99 15.05 5.52 4.22
CA HIS A 99 16.27 5.47 5.02
C HIS A 99 17.20 6.65 4.71
N SER A 100 16.76 7.62 3.91
CA SER A 100 17.45 8.89 3.73
C SER A 100 16.96 9.90 4.78
N GLN A 101 17.69 11.00 4.94
CA GLN A 101 17.26 12.10 5.82
C GLN A 101 16.08 12.90 5.23
N GLU A 102 15.82 12.75 3.93
CA GLU A 102 14.82 13.51 3.19
C GLU A 102 13.41 12.91 3.33
N GLY A 103 13.31 11.60 3.58
CA GLY A 103 12.04 10.90 3.77
C GLY A 103 11.20 10.84 2.49
N PHE A 104 9.88 10.94 2.62
CA PHE A 104 8.93 11.01 1.50
C PHE A 104 7.89 12.11 1.74
N PRO A 105 7.35 12.71 0.65
CA PRO A 105 6.20 13.58 0.77
C PRO A 105 4.98 12.80 1.32
N PRO A 106 4.01 13.49 1.92
CA PRO A 106 2.72 12.91 2.25
C PRO A 106 2.07 12.24 1.03
N ILE A 107 1.25 11.23 1.29
CA ILE A 107 0.42 10.62 0.26
C ILE A 107 -0.84 11.46 0.03
N GLU A 108 -1.33 11.48 -1.20
CA GLU A 108 -2.64 12.03 -1.55
C GLU A 108 -3.68 10.89 -1.51
N VAL A 109 -4.73 11.07 -0.71
CA VAL A 109 -5.81 10.09 -0.55
C VAL A 109 -7.16 10.78 -0.46
N TYR A 110 -8.21 10.00 -0.72
CA TYR A 110 -9.59 10.42 -0.53
C TYR A 110 -10.17 9.71 0.68
N GLN A 111 -10.73 10.48 1.61
CA GLN A 111 -11.56 9.95 2.69
C GLN A 111 -13.01 9.85 2.21
N ILE A 112 -13.64 8.70 2.42
CA ILE A 112 -15.02 8.44 2.02
C ILE A 112 -15.85 8.10 3.27
N GLY A 113 -16.62 9.07 3.74
CA GLY A 113 -17.35 8.95 5.00
C GLY A 113 -16.38 8.87 6.19
N GLU A 114 -16.55 7.85 7.01
CA GLU A 114 -15.69 7.59 8.19
C GLU A 114 -14.42 6.79 7.86
N VAL A 115 -14.18 6.45 6.58
CA VAL A 115 -13.03 5.64 6.15
C VAL A 115 -12.00 6.50 5.42
#